data_AF-A0A923IVM5-F1
#
_entry.id   AF-A0A923IVM5-F1
#
_cell.length_a   1.000
_cell.length_b   1.000
_cell.length_c   1.000
_cell.angle_alpha   90.00
_cell.angle_beta   90.00
_cell.angle_gamma   90.00
#
_symmetry.space_group_name_H-M   'P 1'
#
loop_
_entity.id
_entity.type
_entity.pdbx_description
1 polymer ?
#
loop_
_entity_poly.entity_id
_entity_poly.type
_entity_poly.pdbx_seq_one_letter_code
_entity_poly.pdbx_strand_id
1 'polypeptide(L)'
;MRTFLFILFICALGSAQAQIKLTSGQYTTEDGYYTVTINFDQNSLTLIEPNRTSVYTRVEGNVFRFIHPTNKIDYRIEVMDPSTIQTFKPGVNNSRYTIRLSKGDATANNEQFKTYFAMAERYKAKMISDKKDAQLWSFCAAAAMARSSMNDEGFNDYANKISLSIKQIIINKAKCPCEDAIPTEIWNKAN
;
A
#
# COMPACT_ATOMS: atom_id res chain seq x y z
N MET A 1 -15.12 21.64 -71.86
CA MET A 1 -14.84 20.53 -70.93
C MET A 1 -14.02 21.09 -69.77
N ARG A 2 -14.61 21.19 -68.57
CA ARG A 2 -13.95 21.68 -67.35
C ARG A 2 -13.72 20.50 -66.43
N THR A 3 -12.48 20.08 -66.30
CA THR A 3 -12.07 18.97 -65.44
C THR A 3 -11.97 19.49 -64.00
N PHE A 4 -12.87 19.05 -63.13
CA PHE A 4 -12.80 19.31 -61.69
C PHE A 4 -11.84 18.31 -61.04
N LEU A 5 -10.77 18.83 -60.43
CA LEU A 5 -9.80 18.06 -59.65
C LEU A 5 -10.33 17.96 -58.20
N PHE A 6 -10.85 16.81 -57.80
CA PHE A 6 -11.21 16.52 -56.41
C PHE A 6 -9.94 16.10 -55.65
N ILE A 7 -9.45 16.95 -54.76
CA ILE A 7 -8.39 16.63 -53.80
C ILE A 7 -9.07 15.96 -52.58
N LEU A 8 -8.89 14.65 -52.46
CA LEU A 8 -9.34 13.88 -51.29
C LEU A 8 -8.30 14.06 -50.16
N PHE A 9 -8.58 14.97 -49.23
CA PHE A 9 -7.78 15.15 -48.01
C PHE A 9 -8.17 14.07 -46.99
N ILE A 10 -7.54 12.90 -47.07
CA ILE A 10 -7.69 11.84 -46.05
C ILE A 10 -6.89 12.29 -44.81
N CYS A 11 -7.56 13.00 -43.90
CA CYS A 11 -7.08 13.17 -42.54
C CYS A 11 -7.08 11.80 -41.85
N ALA A 12 -5.95 11.11 -41.89
CA ALA A 12 -5.65 10.02 -40.97
C ALA A 12 -5.57 10.62 -39.56
N LEU A 13 -6.72 10.71 -38.89
CA LEU A 13 -6.82 10.94 -37.45
C LEU A 13 -6.22 9.71 -36.77
N GLY A 14 -4.89 9.67 -36.66
CA GLY A 14 -4.22 8.77 -35.76
C GLY A 14 -4.71 9.11 -34.36
N SER A 15 -5.51 8.22 -33.78
CA SER A 15 -5.94 8.29 -32.39
C SER A 15 -4.70 8.20 -31.51
N ALA A 16 -4.07 9.34 -31.23
CA ALA A 16 -3.10 9.44 -30.15
C ALA A 16 -3.88 9.12 -28.86
N GLN A 17 -3.78 7.88 -28.37
CA GLN A 17 -4.32 7.53 -27.07
C GLN A 17 -3.59 8.40 -26.06
N ALA A 18 -4.29 9.42 -25.55
CA ALA A 18 -3.78 10.29 -24.52
C ALA A 18 -3.41 9.42 -23.32
N GLN A 19 -2.11 9.40 -23.00
CA GLN A 19 -1.62 8.70 -21.83
C GLN A 19 -2.26 9.30 -20.58
N ILE A 20 -2.77 8.45 -19.70
CA ILE A 20 -3.31 8.92 -18.44
C ILE A 20 -2.13 9.43 -17.60
N LYS A 21 -2.19 10.71 -17.26
CA LYS A 21 -1.22 11.34 -16.36
C LYS A 21 -1.61 11.00 -14.92
N LEU A 22 -0.98 9.97 -14.38
CA LEU A 22 -1.14 9.61 -12.98
C LEU A 22 -0.60 10.74 -12.08
N THR A 23 -1.33 11.03 -11.01
CA THR A 23 -0.90 12.00 -9.99
C THR A 23 0.10 11.31 -9.07
N SER A 24 1.29 11.90 -8.90
CA SER A 24 2.24 11.40 -7.89
C SER A 24 1.70 11.66 -6.48
N GLY A 25 1.96 10.77 -5.54
CA GLY A 25 1.46 10.90 -4.17
C GLY A 25 1.31 9.55 -3.48
N GLN A 26 0.55 9.54 -2.38
CA GLN A 26 0.28 8.32 -1.63
C GLN A 26 -0.90 7.56 -2.19
N TYR A 27 -0.74 6.27 -2.38
CA TYR A 27 -1.78 5.37 -2.83
C TYR A 27 -2.06 4.36 -1.74
N THR A 28 -3.31 4.29 -1.31
CA THR A 28 -3.77 3.36 -0.26
C THR A 28 -4.87 2.45 -0.79
N THR A 29 -4.89 1.20 -0.33
CA THR A 29 -6.00 0.27 -0.58
C THR A 29 -7.28 0.78 0.08
N GLU A 30 -8.44 0.34 -0.41
CA GLU A 30 -9.75 0.79 0.10
C GLU A 30 -9.97 0.49 1.58
N ASP A 31 -9.32 -0.55 2.09
CA ASP A 31 -9.33 -0.96 3.49
C ASP A 31 -8.28 -0.26 4.37
N GLY A 32 -7.43 0.60 3.80
CA GLY A 32 -6.39 1.32 4.55
C GLY A 32 -5.14 0.49 4.90
N TYR A 33 -5.09 -0.80 4.56
CA TYR A 33 -4.06 -1.71 5.06
C TYR A 33 -2.72 -1.67 4.31
N TYR A 34 -2.70 -1.14 3.09
CA TYR A 34 -1.50 -1.05 2.28
C TYR A 34 -1.36 0.35 1.68
N THR A 35 -0.31 1.05 2.06
CA THR A 35 0.03 2.39 1.56
C THR A 35 1.40 2.37 0.88
N VAL A 36 1.48 2.99 -0.29
CA VAL A 36 2.73 3.20 -1.03
C VAL A 36 2.82 4.63 -1.53
N THR A 37 4.04 5.13 -1.73
CA THR A 37 4.26 6.37 -2.47
C THR A 37 4.49 6.05 -3.93
N ILE A 38 3.79 6.73 -4.82
CA ILE A 38 4.00 6.67 -6.26
C ILE A 38 4.62 7.98 -6.74
N ASN A 39 5.80 7.89 -7.36
CA ASN A 39 6.36 8.96 -8.17
C ASN A 39 6.17 8.58 -9.63
N PHE A 40 5.49 9.43 -10.38
CA PHE A 40 5.15 9.19 -11.77
C PHE A 40 5.88 10.19 -12.67
N ASP A 41 6.63 9.64 -13.63
CA ASP A 41 7.09 10.37 -14.80
C ASP A 41 6.44 9.78 -16.05
N GLN A 42 6.56 10.46 -17.20
CA GLN A 42 5.86 10.07 -18.42
C GLN A 42 6.14 8.63 -18.87
N ASN A 43 7.31 8.04 -18.54
CA ASN A 43 7.69 6.72 -19.02
C ASN A 43 7.95 5.70 -17.89
N SER A 44 7.95 6.14 -16.64
CA SER A 44 8.26 5.34 -15.48
C SER A 44 7.34 5.65 -14.30
N LEU A 45 7.03 4.59 -13.56
CA LEU A 45 6.28 4.66 -12.32
C LEU A 45 7.18 4.07 -11.23
N THR A 46 7.61 4.90 -10.29
CA THR A 46 8.37 4.46 -9.13
C THR A 46 7.43 4.23 -7.97
N LEU A 47 7.34 2.98 -7.53
CA LEU A 47 6.59 2.58 -6.35
C LEU A 47 7.55 2.46 -5.18
N ILE A 48 7.29 3.22 -4.12
CA ILE A 48 8.11 3.28 -2.91
C ILE A 48 7.28 2.69 -1.76
N GLU A 49 7.70 1.51 -1.34
CA GLU A 49 7.32 0.87 -0.09
C GLU A 49 8.32 1.26 1.01
N PRO A 50 7.98 1.12 2.29
CA PRO A 50 8.89 1.51 3.36
C PRO A 50 10.26 0.81 3.35
N ASN A 51 10.33 -0.43 2.84
CA ASN A 51 11.55 -1.23 2.78
C ASN A 51 12.08 -1.47 1.36
N ARG A 52 11.43 -0.91 0.33
CA ARG A 52 11.75 -1.20 -1.06
C ARG A 52 11.32 -0.06 -1.98
N THR A 53 12.16 0.23 -2.95
CA THR A 53 11.77 1.04 -4.10
C THR A 53 11.83 0.19 -5.36
N SER A 54 10.73 0.18 -6.10
CA SER A 54 10.57 -0.59 -7.34
C SER A 54 10.28 0.36 -8.48
N VAL A 55 11.12 0.35 -9.51
CA VAL A 55 10.93 1.17 -10.71
C VAL A 55 10.23 0.32 -11.76
N TYR A 56 9.03 0.74 -12.15
CA TYR A 56 8.24 0.11 -13.20
C TYR A 56 8.43 0.86 -14.51
N THR A 57 8.77 0.13 -15.58
CA THR A 57 8.92 0.68 -16.93
C THR A 57 7.64 0.44 -17.73
N ARG A 58 7.20 1.42 -18.52
CA ARG A 58 6.04 1.27 -19.40
C ARG A 58 6.25 0.13 -20.41
N VAL A 59 5.19 -0.64 -20.67
CA VAL A 59 5.20 -1.74 -21.67
C VAL A 59 4.18 -1.56 -22.77
N GLU A 60 2.94 -1.20 -22.43
CA GLU A 60 1.85 -1.04 -23.40
C GLU A 60 0.75 -0.17 -22.77
N GLY A 61 0.17 0.75 -23.54
CA GLY A 61 -0.94 1.59 -23.07
C GLY A 61 -0.61 2.27 -21.73
N ASN A 62 -1.41 2.01 -20.71
CA ASN A 62 -1.21 2.51 -19.34
C ASN A 62 -0.60 1.48 -18.39
N VAL A 63 0.02 0.41 -18.92
CA VAL A 63 0.61 -0.68 -18.16
C VAL A 63 2.11 -0.50 -18.01
N PHE A 64 2.58 -0.63 -16.77
CA PHE A 64 3.98 -0.58 -16.35
C PHE A 64 4.39 -1.90 -15.72
N ARG A 65 5.66 -2.27 -15.85
CA ARG A 65 6.19 -3.58 -15.45
C ARG A 65 7.44 -3.44 -14.58
N PHE A 66 7.52 -4.29 -13.56
CA PHE A 66 8.70 -4.56 -12.76
C PHE A 66 8.91 -6.06 -12.65
N ILE A 67 10.13 -6.53 -12.95
CA ILE A 67 10.52 -7.92 -12.72
C ILE A 67 11.39 -7.97 -11.48
N HIS A 68 10.93 -8.68 -10.46
CA HIS A 68 11.65 -8.75 -9.20
C HIS A 68 12.99 -9.50 -9.38
N PRO A 69 14.14 -8.92 -8.94
CA PRO A 69 15.45 -9.44 -9.28
C PRO A 69 15.73 -10.84 -8.72
N THR A 70 15.23 -11.13 -7.51
CA THR A 70 15.44 -12.43 -6.83
C THR A 70 14.48 -13.52 -7.31
N ASN A 71 13.17 -13.33 -7.17
CA ASN A 71 12.18 -14.39 -7.44
C ASN A 71 11.65 -14.40 -8.89
N LYS A 72 12.10 -13.47 -9.74
CA LYS A 72 11.76 -13.35 -11.17
C LYS A 72 10.27 -13.18 -11.48
N ILE A 73 9.45 -12.81 -10.50
CA ILE A 73 8.02 -12.56 -10.71
C ILE A 73 7.82 -11.26 -11.52
N ASP A 74 6.98 -11.33 -12.57
CA ASP A 74 6.47 -10.19 -13.35
C ASP A 74 5.32 -9.53 -12.58
N TYR A 75 5.59 -8.35 -12.01
CA TYR A 75 4.59 -7.50 -11.40
C TYR A 75 4.22 -6.38 -12.36
N ARG A 76 2.92 -6.11 -12.49
CA ARG A 76 2.39 -5.04 -13.34
C ARG A 76 1.52 -4.07 -12.59
N ILE A 77 1.51 -2.84 -13.08
CA ILE A 77 0.64 -1.76 -12.64
C ILE A 77 -0.04 -1.18 -13.86
N GLU A 78 -1.37 -1.12 -13.85
CA GLU A 78 -2.18 -0.42 -14.85
C GLU A 78 -2.70 0.88 -14.25
N VAL A 79 -2.43 2.01 -14.91
CA VAL A 79 -3.00 3.30 -14.56
C VAL A 79 -4.42 3.37 -15.13
N MET A 80 -5.42 3.42 -14.24
CA MET A 80 -6.84 3.40 -14.60
C MET A 80 -7.39 4.81 -14.83
N ASP A 81 -6.97 5.76 -13.98
CA ASP A 81 -7.31 7.17 -14.02
C ASP A 81 -6.22 8.00 -13.28
N PRO A 82 -6.27 9.34 -13.26
CA PRO A 82 -5.24 10.17 -12.61
C PRO A 82 -5.00 9.92 -11.12
N SER A 83 -5.88 9.16 -10.45
CA SER A 83 -5.87 8.89 -9.01
C SER A 83 -6.03 7.41 -8.66
N THR A 84 -6.08 6.51 -9.64
CA THR A 84 -6.34 5.08 -9.41
C THR A 84 -5.38 4.22 -10.23
N ILE A 85 -4.80 3.23 -9.56
CA ILE A 85 -4.00 2.18 -10.20
C ILE A 85 -4.55 0.79 -9.85
N GLN A 86 -4.27 -0.18 -10.70
CA GLN A 86 -4.43 -1.60 -10.41
C GLN A 86 -3.09 -2.32 -10.47
N THR A 87 -2.72 -3.02 -9.41
CA THR A 87 -1.56 -3.92 -9.40
C THR A 87 -2.00 -5.33 -9.78
N PHE A 88 -1.18 -6.08 -10.51
CA PHE A 88 -1.49 -7.47 -10.86
C PHE A 88 -0.28 -8.31 -11.26
N LYS A 89 -0.48 -9.63 -11.34
CA LYS A 89 0.49 -10.60 -11.89
C LYS A 89 -0.11 -11.22 -13.16
N PRO A 90 0.53 -11.09 -14.33
CA PRO A 90 0.05 -11.70 -15.56
C PRO A 90 -0.11 -13.22 -15.42
N GLY A 91 -1.18 -13.78 -15.98
CA GLY A 91 -1.44 -15.22 -15.94
C GLY A 91 -1.87 -15.77 -14.58
N VAL A 92 -2.01 -14.91 -13.56
CA VAL A 92 -2.50 -15.32 -12.22
C VAL A 92 -3.93 -14.81 -12.05
N ASN A 93 -4.88 -15.73 -11.88
CA ASN A 93 -6.28 -15.42 -11.62
C ASN A 93 -6.44 -14.63 -10.31
N ASN A 94 -7.40 -13.70 -10.29
CA ASN A 94 -7.75 -12.88 -9.13
C ASN A 94 -6.56 -12.11 -8.50
N SER A 95 -5.56 -11.74 -9.32
CA SER A 95 -4.37 -11.02 -8.83
C SER A 95 -4.48 -9.50 -8.89
N ARG A 96 -5.63 -8.95 -9.31
CA ARG A 96 -5.84 -7.51 -9.47
C ARG A 96 -6.25 -6.87 -8.14
N TYR A 97 -5.48 -5.87 -7.71
CA TYR A 97 -5.79 -5.06 -6.52
C TYR A 97 -5.80 -3.58 -6.87
N THR A 98 -6.89 -2.90 -6.52
CA THR A 98 -7.07 -1.47 -6.74
C THR A 98 -6.47 -0.67 -5.58
N ILE A 99 -5.71 0.37 -5.92
CA ILE A 99 -5.10 1.29 -4.95
C ILE A 99 -5.39 2.72 -5.42
N ARG A 100 -5.78 3.61 -4.51
CA ARG A 100 -6.27 4.96 -4.83
C ARG A 100 -5.46 6.04 -4.14
N LEU A 101 -5.34 7.19 -4.79
CA LEU A 101 -4.67 8.37 -4.25
C LEU A 101 -5.35 8.79 -2.93
N SER A 102 -4.54 8.92 -1.90
CA SER A 102 -4.97 9.29 -0.55
C SER A 102 -5.18 10.81 -0.47
N LYS A 103 -6.15 11.26 0.33
CA LYS A 103 -6.49 12.68 0.48
C LYS A 103 -5.57 13.46 1.44
N GLY A 104 -4.44 12.89 1.85
CA GLY A 104 -3.51 13.50 2.79
C GLY A 104 -2.04 13.16 2.51
N ASP A 105 -1.15 14.02 2.99
CA ASP A 105 0.29 13.80 2.94
C ASP A 105 0.67 12.75 4.00
N ALA A 106 0.90 11.53 3.54
CA ALA A 106 1.38 10.43 4.37
C ALA A 106 2.53 9.73 3.64
N THR A 107 3.64 10.43 3.38
CA THR A 107 4.84 9.81 2.80
C THR A 107 5.13 8.50 3.52
N ALA A 108 5.30 7.40 2.79
CA ALA A 108 5.71 6.13 3.37
C ALA A 108 6.97 6.37 4.21
N ASN A 109 6.80 6.39 5.54
CA ASN A 109 7.83 6.88 6.44
C ASN A 109 8.78 5.73 6.79
N ASN A 110 9.97 5.74 6.19
CA ASN A 110 11.01 4.75 6.42
C ASN A 110 11.41 4.66 7.91
N GLU A 111 11.38 5.77 8.65
CA GLU A 111 11.67 5.79 10.09
C GLU A 111 10.55 5.14 10.91
N GLN A 112 9.29 5.45 10.60
CA GLN A 112 8.12 4.79 11.20
C GLN A 112 8.19 3.28 10.97
N PHE A 113 8.43 2.86 9.73
CA PHE A 113 8.58 1.44 9.42
C PHE A 113 9.71 0.81 10.21
N LYS A 114 10.93 1.36 10.18
CA LYS A 114 12.07 0.82 10.93
C LYS A 114 11.77 0.69 12.42
N THR A 115 11.19 1.72 13.01
CA THR A 115 10.88 1.78 14.45
C THR A 115 9.88 0.72 14.86
N TYR A 116 8.73 0.68 14.19
CA TYR A 116 7.65 -0.22 14.59
C TYR A 116 7.82 -1.64 14.05
N PHE A 117 8.53 -1.85 12.94
CA PHE A 117 8.94 -3.18 12.49
C PHE A 117 9.90 -3.83 13.48
N ALA A 118 10.93 -3.09 13.93
CA ALA A 118 11.83 -3.59 14.97
C ALA A 118 11.07 -3.91 16.26
N MET A 119 10.06 -3.12 16.62
CA MET A 119 9.18 -3.40 17.75
C MET A 119 8.34 -4.66 17.57
N ALA A 120 7.77 -4.87 16.38
CA ALA A 120 7.02 -6.08 16.04
C ALA A 120 7.89 -7.33 16.18
N GLU A 121 9.14 -7.28 15.71
CA GLU A 121 10.10 -8.38 15.87
C GLU A 121 10.47 -8.64 17.34
N ARG A 122 10.58 -7.59 18.18
CA ARG A 122 10.75 -7.78 19.64
C ARG A 122 9.55 -8.50 20.27
N TYR A 123 8.32 -8.16 19.89
CA TYR A 123 7.12 -8.84 20.39
C TYR A 123 7.02 -10.29 19.89
N LYS A 124 7.39 -10.56 18.63
CA LYS A 124 7.53 -11.92 18.12
C LYS A 124 8.52 -12.75 18.92
N ALA A 125 9.67 -12.18 19.28
CA ALA A 125 10.64 -12.88 20.13
C ALA A 125 10.03 -13.22 21.51
N LYS A 126 9.22 -12.31 22.09
CA LYS A 126 8.49 -12.58 23.34
C LYS A 126 7.52 -13.75 23.24
N MET A 127 6.87 -13.96 22.09
CA MET A 127 6.00 -15.14 21.88
C MET A 127 6.76 -16.46 22.10
N ILE A 128 8.06 -16.49 21.82
CA ILE A 128 8.91 -17.67 21.99
C ILE A 128 9.40 -17.78 23.44
N SER A 129 9.88 -16.69 24.03
CA SER A 129 10.47 -16.67 25.37
C SER A 129 9.44 -16.72 26.50
N ASP A 130 8.23 -16.20 26.27
CA ASP A 130 7.13 -16.16 27.23
C ASP A 130 5.89 -16.83 26.61
N LYS A 131 5.89 -18.16 26.66
CA LYS A 131 4.87 -18.98 26.01
C LYS A 131 3.49 -18.86 26.66
N LYS A 132 3.42 -18.48 27.94
CA LYS A 132 2.16 -18.34 28.67
C LYS A 132 1.32 -17.21 28.07
N ASP A 133 1.97 -16.11 27.73
CA ASP A 133 1.32 -14.93 27.16
C ASP A 133 1.59 -14.80 25.64
N ALA A 134 1.93 -15.90 24.97
CA ALA A 134 2.26 -15.89 23.53
C ALA A 134 1.14 -15.29 22.66
N GLN A 135 -0.12 -15.54 22.99
CA GLN A 135 -1.25 -14.93 22.29
C GLN A 135 -1.29 -13.41 22.48
N LEU A 136 -1.04 -12.93 23.70
CA LEU A 136 -0.93 -11.49 23.97
C LEU A 136 0.21 -10.86 23.18
N TRP A 137 1.40 -11.47 23.18
CA TRP A 137 2.54 -10.99 22.44
C TRP A 137 2.32 -11.00 20.92
N SER A 138 1.53 -11.95 20.40
CA SER A 138 1.12 -11.97 19.00
C SER A 138 0.26 -10.76 18.62
N PHE A 139 -0.66 -10.33 19.49
CA PHE A 139 -1.47 -9.15 19.26
C PHE A 139 -0.65 -7.86 19.32
N CYS A 140 0.28 -7.76 20.27
CA CYS A 140 1.20 -6.63 20.35
C CYS A 140 2.12 -6.55 19.12
N ALA A 141 2.62 -7.69 18.65
CA ALA A 141 3.39 -7.75 17.41
C ALA A 141 2.55 -7.30 16.20
N ALA A 142 1.29 -7.73 16.12
CA ALA A 142 0.39 -7.35 15.05
C ALA A 142 0.09 -5.84 15.05
N ALA A 143 -0.16 -5.23 16.21
CA ALA A 143 -0.35 -3.78 16.33
C ALA A 143 0.90 -2.99 15.92
N ALA A 144 2.09 -3.41 16.38
CA ALA A 144 3.34 -2.78 15.96
C ALA A 144 3.58 -2.94 14.45
N MET A 145 3.31 -4.12 13.88
CA MET A 145 3.45 -4.34 12.44
C MET A 145 2.49 -3.44 11.64
N ALA A 146 1.23 -3.35 12.07
CA ALA A 146 0.26 -2.46 11.45
C ALA A 146 0.74 -1.00 11.47
N ARG A 147 1.26 -0.53 12.60
CA ARG A 147 1.82 0.82 12.72
C ARG A 147 3.03 1.07 11.84
N SER A 148 3.77 0.01 11.49
CA SER A 148 4.93 0.12 10.61
C SER A 148 4.56 0.34 9.14
N SER A 149 3.37 -0.10 8.72
CA SER A 149 2.99 -0.19 7.30
C SER A 149 1.71 0.55 6.91
N MET A 150 0.87 0.90 7.87
CA MET A 150 -0.40 1.60 7.65
C MET A 150 -0.26 3.09 7.93
N ASN A 151 -1.13 3.89 7.30
CA ASN A 151 -1.33 5.28 7.71
C ASN A 151 -2.02 5.36 9.08
N ASP A 152 -2.12 6.57 9.65
CA ASP A 152 -2.69 6.76 10.99
C ASP A 152 -4.15 6.33 11.10
N GLU A 153 -4.98 6.56 10.08
CA GLU A 153 -6.40 6.18 10.09
C GLU A 153 -6.57 4.65 10.12
N GLY A 154 -5.92 3.95 9.20
CA GLY A 154 -5.93 2.49 9.13
C GLY A 154 -5.32 1.84 10.37
N PHE A 155 -4.23 2.41 10.89
CA PHE A 155 -3.65 1.96 12.16
C PHE A 155 -4.62 2.16 13.32
N ASN A 156 -5.30 3.31 13.43
CA ASN A 156 -6.22 3.59 14.53
C ASN A 156 -7.39 2.59 14.57
N ASP A 157 -8.00 2.30 13.42
CA ASP A 157 -9.07 1.29 13.32
C ASP A 157 -8.56 -0.11 13.69
N TYR A 158 -7.41 -0.50 13.15
CA TYR A 158 -6.80 -1.81 13.44
C TYR A 158 -6.43 -1.95 14.93
N ALA A 159 -5.76 -0.96 15.50
CA ALA A 159 -5.32 -0.95 16.89
C ALA A 159 -6.51 -0.96 17.86
N ASN A 160 -7.65 -0.35 17.49
CA ASN A 160 -8.88 -0.45 18.27
C ASN A 160 -9.40 -1.90 18.34
N LYS A 161 -9.47 -2.60 17.20
CA LYS A 161 -9.87 -4.02 17.13
C LYS A 161 -8.92 -4.95 17.89
N ILE A 162 -7.62 -4.70 17.79
CA ILE A 162 -6.61 -5.44 18.56
C ILE A 162 -6.76 -5.18 20.06
N SER A 163 -7.00 -3.93 20.46
CA SER A 163 -7.22 -3.57 21.87
C SER A 163 -8.42 -4.30 22.45
N LEU A 164 -9.54 -4.36 21.74
CA LEU A 164 -10.71 -5.15 22.14
C LEU A 164 -10.37 -6.63 22.33
N SER A 165 -9.59 -7.20 21.41
CA SER A 165 -9.16 -8.60 21.46
C SER A 165 -8.26 -8.88 22.66
N ILE A 166 -7.27 -8.01 22.92
CA ILE A 166 -6.39 -8.11 24.08
C ILE A 166 -7.21 -8.01 25.39
N LYS A 167 -8.18 -7.10 25.48
CA LYS A 167 -9.05 -6.95 26.67
C LYS A 167 -9.88 -8.19 26.98
N GLN A 168 -10.06 -9.12 26.04
CA GLN A 168 -10.73 -10.41 26.30
C GLN A 168 -9.81 -11.43 26.99
N ILE A 169 -8.50 -11.31 26.83
CA ILE A 169 -7.55 -12.33 27.30
C ILE A 169 -6.71 -11.89 28.51
N ILE A 170 -6.72 -10.59 28.85
CA ILE A 170 -5.99 -10.06 30.00
C ILE A 170 -6.91 -9.78 31.20
N ILE A 171 -6.34 -9.92 32.40
CA ILE A 171 -7.05 -9.65 33.67
C ILE A 171 -7.12 -8.15 33.94
N ASN A 172 -5.97 -7.46 33.86
CA ASN A 172 -5.91 -6.02 34.13
C ASN A 172 -6.18 -5.21 32.86
N LYS A 173 -7.44 -4.80 32.66
CA LYS A 173 -7.87 -4.00 31.50
C LYS A 173 -7.53 -2.52 31.62
N ALA A 174 -7.13 -2.05 32.80
CA ALA A 174 -6.82 -0.64 33.04
C ALA A 174 -5.47 -0.21 32.44
N LYS A 175 -4.59 -1.16 32.11
CA LYS A 175 -3.27 -0.89 31.54
C LYS A 175 -3.06 -1.68 30.25
N CYS A 176 -2.57 -1.01 29.22
CA CYS A 176 -2.19 -1.70 27.99
C CYS A 176 -0.88 -2.47 28.23
N PRO A 177 -0.82 -3.76 27.88
CA PRO A 177 0.41 -4.56 28.00
C PRO A 177 1.50 -4.19 26.98
N CYS A 178 1.18 -3.36 25.98
CA CYS A 178 2.11 -2.91 24.94
C CYS A 178 1.82 -1.47 24.47
N GLU A 179 1.94 -0.52 25.40
CA GLU A 179 1.72 0.93 25.17
C GLU A 179 2.63 1.52 24.07
N ASP A 180 3.78 0.90 23.82
CA ASP A 180 4.70 1.29 22.74
C ASP A 180 4.15 0.91 21.35
N ALA A 181 3.37 -0.16 21.25
CA ALA A 181 2.71 -0.60 20.02
C ALA A 181 1.30 0.00 19.88
N ILE A 182 0.55 0.10 20.97
CA ILE A 182 -0.82 0.60 21.01
C ILE A 182 -0.86 1.83 21.91
N PRO A 183 -1.01 3.05 21.35
CA PRO A 183 -1.15 4.27 22.14
C PRO A 183 -2.24 4.15 23.21
N THR A 184 -1.95 4.65 24.40
CA THR A 184 -2.87 4.63 25.56
C THR A 184 -4.24 5.24 25.24
N GLU A 185 -4.27 6.26 24.38
CA GLU A 185 -5.51 6.89 23.93
C GLU A 185 -6.44 5.92 23.17
N ILE A 186 -5.87 5.07 22.31
CA ILE A 186 -6.63 4.05 21.57
C ILE A 186 -7.08 2.95 22.55
N TRP A 187 -6.17 2.50 23.42
CA TRP A 187 -6.48 1.50 24.43
C TRP A 187 -7.65 1.89 25.33
N ASN A 188 -7.68 3.15 25.77
CA ASN A 188 -8.73 3.66 26.66
C ASN A 188 -10.07 3.86 25.97
N LYS A 189 -10.07 4.08 24.65
CA LYS A 189 -11.31 4.23 23.85
C LYS A 189 -11.94 2.89 23.46
N ALA A 190 -11.13 1.83 23.36
CA ALA A 190 -11.57 0.51 22.91
C ALA A 190 -12.42 -0.20 23.98
N ASN A 191 -13.74 -0.08 23.93
CA ASN A 191 -14.65 -0.62 24.97
C ASN A 191 -15.62 -1.67 24.41
#